data_AF-A0A382JEY4-F1
#
_entry.id   AF-A0A382JEY4-F1
#
_cell.length_a   1.000
_cell.length_b   1.000
_cell.length_c   1.000
_cell.angle_alpha   90.00
_cell.angle_beta   90.00
_cell.angle_gamma   90.00
#
_symmetry.space_group_name_H-M   'P 1'
#
loop_
_entity.id
_entity.type
_entity.pdbx_description
1 polymer ?
#
loop_
_entity_poly.entity_id
_entity_poly.type
_entity_poly.pdbx_seq_one_letter_code
_entity_poly.pdbx_strand_id
1 'polypeptide(L)'
;MKSIKSIIFVLLLIGSLSYGQFAFSDCLYPKMKMDIPNGSTATMEEMVAAQNNFKGYNADMNAYLACLDDELSKISQDFEGYADIKSHSDSKYNAAVEQLQEAAEEWNEAVRGYKAQ
;
A
#
# COMPACT_ATOMS: atom_id res chain seq x y z
N MET A 1 37.35 11.56 51.53
CA MET A 1 37.79 10.16 51.68
C MET A 1 36.54 9.28 51.60
N LYS A 2 36.63 8.20 50.83
CA LYS A 2 35.56 7.30 50.37
C LYS A 2 34.55 6.88 51.44
N SER A 3 33.29 6.80 51.05
CA SER A 3 32.35 5.77 51.52
C SER A 3 31.37 5.41 50.41
N ILE A 4 31.66 4.30 49.74
CA ILE A 4 30.82 3.55 48.81
C ILE A 4 29.73 2.81 49.59
N LYS A 5 28.54 2.68 48.98
CA LYS A 5 27.43 1.70 49.18
C LYS A 5 26.12 2.49 48.93
N SER A 6 25.26 2.18 47.98
CA SER A 6 24.72 0.88 47.64
C SER A 6 24.20 0.91 46.20
N ILE A 7 24.58 -0.10 45.42
CA ILE A 7 24.05 -0.36 44.08
C ILE A 7 22.66 -0.96 44.28
N ILE A 8 21.62 -0.23 43.90
CA ILE A 8 20.26 -0.77 43.75
C ILE A 8 19.92 -0.68 42.26
N PHE A 9 20.23 -1.75 41.55
CA PHE A 9 19.73 -2.02 40.21
C PHE A 9 18.26 -2.44 40.34
N VAL A 10 17.32 -1.49 40.22
CA VAL A 10 15.91 -1.82 40.02
C VAL A 10 15.70 -1.94 38.51
N LEU A 11 15.82 -3.19 38.04
CA LEU A 11 15.32 -3.62 36.74
C LEU A 11 13.78 -3.58 36.78
N LEU A 12 13.21 -2.42 36.43
CA LEU A 12 11.79 -2.32 36.09
C LEU A 12 11.61 -2.87 34.67
N LEU A 13 11.40 -4.18 34.57
CA LEU A 13 10.81 -4.82 33.40
C LEU A 13 9.35 -4.39 33.31
N ILE A 14 9.12 -3.23 32.69
CA ILE A 14 7.80 -2.89 32.16
C ILE A 14 7.63 -3.75 30.92
N GLY A 15 6.90 -4.85 31.07
CA GLY A 15 6.47 -5.68 29.96
C GLY A 15 5.68 -4.81 28.98
N SER A 16 6.30 -4.51 27.84
CA SER A 16 5.60 -3.97 26.69
C SER A 16 4.63 -5.03 26.21
N LEU A 17 3.38 -4.96 26.69
CA LEU A 17 2.25 -5.49 25.96
C LEU A 17 2.19 -4.73 24.64
N SER A 18 2.92 -5.22 23.64
CA SER A 18 2.65 -4.90 22.25
C SER A 18 1.31 -5.53 21.94
N TYR A 19 0.23 -4.79 22.21
CA TYR A 19 -1.02 -5.00 21.53
C TYR A 19 -0.72 -4.85 20.05
N GLY A 20 -0.44 -5.97 19.37
CA GLY A 20 -0.53 -6.03 17.93
C GLY A 20 -1.92 -5.53 17.60
N GLN A 21 -1.99 -4.36 16.97
CA GLN A 21 -3.26 -3.87 16.49
C GLN A 21 -3.70 -4.86 15.42
N PHE A 22 -4.65 -5.73 15.77
CA PHE A 22 -5.48 -6.41 14.79
C PHE A 22 -6.38 -5.32 14.19
N ALA A 23 -5.81 -4.52 13.30
CA ALA A 23 -6.60 -3.82 12.33
C ALA A 23 -7.18 -4.92 11.44
N PHE A 24 -8.46 -5.26 11.64
CA PHE A 24 -9.27 -5.80 10.57
C PHE A 24 -9.39 -4.68 9.53
N SER A 25 -8.35 -4.51 8.71
CA SER A 25 -8.48 -3.68 7.54
C SER A 25 -9.31 -4.49 6.56
N ASP A 26 -10.60 -4.13 6.41
CA ASP A 26 -11.26 -4.40 5.14
C ASP A 26 -10.28 -3.96 4.03
N CYS A 27 -10.01 -4.78 3.02
CA CYS A 27 -9.15 -4.36 1.92
C CYS A 27 -9.80 -3.15 1.21
N LEU A 28 -9.39 -1.95 1.60
CA LEU A 28 -9.95 -0.71 1.08
C LEU A 28 -9.34 -0.41 -0.28
N TYR A 29 -10.17 -0.41 -1.32
CA TYR A 29 -9.74 -0.11 -2.68
C TYR A 29 -9.13 1.31 -2.75
N PRO A 30 -7.85 1.45 -3.12
CA PRO A 30 -7.20 2.75 -3.23
C PRO A 30 -7.78 3.56 -4.38
N LYS A 31 -8.00 4.86 -4.16
CA LYS A 31 -8.38 5.79 -5.22
C LYS A 31 -7.18 6.63 -5.60
N MET A 32 -6.96 6.84 -6.89
CA MET A 32 -5.99 7.82 -7.36
C MET A 32 -6.45 9.22 -6.90
N LYS A 33 -5.59 9.92 -6.15
CA LYS A 33 -5.88 11.24 -5.55
C LYS A 33 -5.23 12.39 -6.31
N MET A 34 -4.93 12.18 -7.59
CA MET A 34 -4.26 13.15 -8.44
C MET A 34 -4.66 12.96 -9.90
N ASP A 35 -4.62 14.05 -10.65
CA ASP A 35 -4.74 14.03 -12.11
C ASP A 35 -3.34 13.97 -12.73
N ILE A 36 -3.18 13.15 -13.76
CA ILE A 36 -1.91 13.04 -14.50
C ILE A 36 -1.76 14.30 -15.36
N PRO A 37 -0.68 15.09 -15.17
CA PRO A 37 -0.52 16.35 -15.90
C PRO A 37 -0.27 16.10 -17.39
N ASN A 38 -0.65 17.07 -18.24
CA ASN A 38 -0.33 17.02 -19.67
C ASN A 38 1.19 17.18 -19.86
N GLY A 39 1.83 16.09 -20.27
CA GLY A 39 3.26 16.02 -20.50
C GLY A 39 3.80 17.13 -21.39
N SER A 40 3.09 17.60 -22.41
CA SER A 40 3.63 18.58 -23.36
C SER A 40 3.64 20.03 -22.84
N THR A 41 3.00 20.30 -21.70
CA THR A 41 2.88 21.65 -21.13
C THR A 41 3.24 21.73 -19.65
N ALA A 42 3.45 20.59 -18.99
CA ALA A 42 3.76 20.52 -17.57
C ALA A 42 5.16 21.05 -17.27
N THR A 43 5.29 21.70 -16.13
CA THR A 43 6.56 22.09 -15.52
C THR A 43 7.28 20.91 -14.89
N MET A 44 8.59 21.05 -14.62
CA MET A 44 9.37 20.04 -13.89
C MET A 44 8.76 19.78 -12.51
N GLU A 45 8.36 20.84 -11.81
CA GLU A 45 7.75 20.80 -10.49
C GLU A 45 6.45 19.98 -10.49
N GLU A 46 5.57 20.19 -11.48
CA GLU A 46 4.34 19.42 -11.65
C GLU A 46 4.62 17.94 -11.96
N MET A 47 5.57 17.65 -12.85
CA MET A 47 5.94 16.26 -13.18
C MET A 47 6.54 15.53 -11.98
N VAL A 48 7.38 16.18 -11.16
CA VAL A 48 7.95 15.57 -9.95
C VAL A 48 6.86 15.33 -8.89
N ALA A 49 5.94 16.28 -8.69
CA ALA A 49 4.82 16.11 -7.78
C ALA A 49 3.92 14.94 -8.21
N ALA A 50 3.56 14.86 -9.49
CA ALA A 50 2.77 13.78 -10.06
C ALA A 50 3.48 12.43 -9.92
N GLN A 51 4.79 12.36 -10.17
CA GLN A 51 5.57 11.13 -9.98
C GLN A 51 5.50 10.60 -8.55
N ASN A 52 5.64 11.49 -7.56
CA ASN A 52 5.59 11.09 -6.16
C ASN A 52 4.19 10.59 -5.76
N ASN A 53 3.14 11.25 -6.23
CA ASN A 53 1.77 10.82 -6.01
C ASN A 53 1.47 9.47 -6.69
N PHE A 54 1.93 9.28 -7.94
CA PHE A 54 1.77 8.02 -8.67
C PHE A 54 2.49 6.85 -7.98
N LYS A 55 3.71 7.08 -7.44
CA LYS A 55 4.41 6.08 -6.62
C LYS A 55 3.61 5.71 -5.36
N GLY A 56 3.02 6.69 -4.69
CA GLY A 56 2.13 6.46 -3.56
C GLY A 56 0.93 5.61 -3.93
N TYR A 57 0.23 5.98 -5.01
CA TYR A 57 -0.90 5.20 -5.52
C TYR A 57 -0.50 3.76 -5.88
N ASN A 58 0.62 3.56 -6.58
CA ASN A 58 1.14 2.22 -6.88
C ASN A 58 1.44 1.42 -5.60
N ALA A 59 2.01 2.04 -4.56
CA ALA A 59 2.26 1.37 -3.28
C ALA A 59 0.95 0.96 -2.60
N ASP A 60 -0.04 1.85 -2.56
CA ASP A 60 -1.36 1.58 -2.00
C ASP A 60 -2.08 0.44 -2.74
N MET A 61 -2.00 0.42 -4.08
CA MET A 61 -2.57 -0.65 -4.92
C MET A 61 -1.90 -2.00 -4.63
N ASN A 62 -0.57 -2.03 -4.54
CA ASN A 62 0.13 -3.27 -4.17
C ASN A 62 -0.24 -3.76 -2.76
N ALA A 63 -0.43 -2.85 -1.81
CA ALA A 63 -0.89 -3.20 -0.47
C ALA A 63 -2.32 -3.77 -0.49
N TYR A 64 -3.21 -3.21 -1.32
CA TYR A 64 -4.56 -3.74 -1.53
C TYR A 64 -4.56 -5.15 -2.15
N LEU A 65 -3.74 -5.39 -3.19
CA LEU A 65 -3.62 -6.71 -3.80
C LEU A 65 -3.12 -7.76 -2.79
N ALA A 66 -2.08 -7.42 -2.03
CA ALA A 66 -1.57 -8.30 -0.97
C ALA A 66 -2.62 -8.57 0.13
N CYS A 67 -3.45 -7.58 0.44
CA CYS A 67 -4.56 -7.74 1.38
C CYS A 67 -5.61 -8.73 0.86
N LEU A 68 -6.01 -8.65 -0.42
CA LEU A 68 -6.95 -9.60 -1.02
C LEU A 68 -6.42 -11.03 -0.97
N ASP A 69 -5.14 -11.21 -1.29
CA ASP A 69 -4.48 -12.52 -1.22
C ASP A 69 -4.45 -13.06 0.22
N ASP A 70 -4.16 -12.22 1.20
CA ASP A 70 -4.19 -12.57 2.62
C ASP A 70 -5.61 -12.94 3.10
N GLU A 71 -6.64 -12.18 2.71
CA GLU A 71 -8.04 -12.50 3.00
C GLU A 71 -8.46 -13.86 2.42
N LEU A 72 -8.12 -14.13 1.15
CA LEU A 72 -8.44 -15.40 0.50
C LEU A 72 -7.69 -16.57 1.14
N SER A 73 -6.42 -16.37 1.55
CA SER A 73 -5.58 -17.41 2.17
C SER A 73 -6.12 -17.92 3.51
N LYS A 74 -6.95 -17.13 4.18
CA LYS A 74 -7.60 -17.48 5.45
C LYS A 74 -8.80 -18.39 5.28
N ILE A 75 -9.29 -18.58 4.05
CA ILE A 75 -10.45 -19.43 3.74
C ILE A 75 -9.96 -20.82 3.37
N SER A 76 -10.53 -21.85 4.02
CA SER A 76 -10.23 -23.24 3.65
C SER A 76 -10.68 -23.54 2.23
N GLN A 77 -9.83 -24.20 1.45
CA GLN A 77 -10.18 -24.63 0.09
C GLN A 77 -11.27 -25.71 0.07
N ASP A 78 -11.45 -26.44 1.18
CA ASP A 78 -12.50 -27.46 1.33
C ASP A 78 -13.86 -26.85 1.71
N PHE A 79 -13.93 -25.53 1.92
CA PHE A 79 -15.18 -24.84 2.19
C PHE A 79 -16.07 -24.87 0.93
N GLU A 80 -17.34 -25.26 1.09
CA GLU A 80 -18.31 -25.40 -0.02
C GLU A 80 -18.41 -24.13 -0.89
N GLY A 81 -18.31 -22.94 -0.29
CA GLY A 81 -18.34 -21.65 -0.99
C GLY A 81 -16.98 -21.10 -1.43
N TYR A 82 -15.89 -21.86 -1.33
CA TYR A 82 -14.54 -21.35 -1.62
C TYR A 82 -14.41 -20.88 -3.08
N ALA A 83 -14.99 -21.62 -4.03
CA ALA A 83 -14.91 -21.26 -5.45
C ALA A 83 -15.53 -19.88 -5.75
N ASP A 84 -16.68 -19.58 -5.15
CA ASP A 84 -17.38 -18.30 -5.33
C ASP A 84 -16.59 -17.16 -4.67
N ILE A 85 -16.09 -17.39 -3.45
CA ILE A 85 -15.24 -16.41 -2.74
C ILE A 85 -13.98 -16.11 -3.55
N LYS A 86 -13.32 -17.14 -4.06
CA LYS A 86 -12.13 -17.00 -4.91
C LYS A 86 -12.45 -16.22 -6.18
N SER A 87 -13.54 -16.56 -6.87
CA SER A 87 -13.93 -15.86 -8.10
C SER A 87 -14.16 -14.36 -7.87
N HIS A 88 -14.79 -14.00 -6.75
CA HIS A 88 -14.98 -12.60 -6.37
C HIS A 88 -13.67 -11.91 -6.01
N SER A 89 -12.77 -12.59 -5.29
CA SER A 89 -11.43 -12.09 -4.95
C SER A 89 -10.60 -11.85 -6.22
N ASP A 90 -10.57 -12.81 -7.14
CA ASP A 90 -9.88 -12.70 -8.43
C ASP A 90 -10.43 -11.53 -9.25
N SER A 91 -11.76 -11.33 -9.27
CA SER A 91 -12.39 -10.21 -9.98
C SER A 91 -11.93 -8.86 -9.44
N LYS A 92 -11.89 -8.69 -8.11
CA LYS A 92 -11.36 -7.48 -7.47
C LYS A 92 -9.88 -7.26 -7.77
N TYR A 93 -9.08 -8.33 -7.71
CA TYR A 93 -7.65 -8.29 -7.98
C TYR A 93 -7.38 -7.83 -9.41
N ASN A 94 -8.04 -8.47 -10.39
CA ASN A 94 -7.86 -8.16 -11.80
C ASN A 94 -8.32 -6.74 -12.13
N ALA A 95 -9.46 -6.29 -11.59
CA ALA A 95 -9.92 -4.92 -11.76
C ALA A 95 -8.92 -3.89 -11.21
N ALA A 96 -8.31 -4.16 -10.06
CA ALA A 96 -7.26 -3.29 -9.51
C ALA A 96 -6.00 -3.27 -10.39
N VAL A 97 -5.58 -4.41 -10.92
CA VAL A 97 -4.43 -4.50 -11.85
C VAL A 97 -4.72 -3.71 -13.14
N GLU A 98 -5.90 -3.88 -13.72
CA GLU A 98 -6.33 -3.15 -14.93
C GLU A 98 -6.30 -1.64 -14.71
N GLN A 99 -6.89 -1.15 -13.61
CA GLN A 99 -6.90 0.26 -13.26
C GLN A 99 -5.50 0.83 -13.00
N LEU A 100 -4.61 0.06 -12.37
CA LEU A 100 -3.23 0.49 -12.17
C LEU A 100 -2.45 0.52 -13.50
N GLN A 101 -2.72 -0.42 -14.41
CA GLN A 101 -2.11 -0.45 -15.73
C GLN A 101 -2.54 0.75 -16.57
N GLU A 102 -3.83 1.07 -16.63
CA GLU A 102 -4.35 2.25 -17.32
C GLU A 102 -3.67 3.54 -16.81
N ALA A 103 -3.62 3.73 -15.50
CA ALA A 103 -2.94 4.88 -14.90
C ALA A 103 -1.43 4.91 -15.20
N ALA A 104 -0.77 3.75 -15.29
CA ALA A 104 0.64 3.65 -15.65
C ALA A 104 0.88 4.01 -17.12
N GLU A 105 -0.01 3.61 -18.01
CA GLU A 105 0.04 3.96 -19.43
C GLU A 105 -0.10 5.48 -19.63
N GLU A 106 -1.09 6.10 -19.01
CA GLU A 106 -1.29 7.55 -19.00
C GLU A 106 -0.07 8.30 -18.41
N TRP A 107 0.48 7.80 -17.29
CA TRP A 107 1.66 8.39 -16.67
C TRP A 107 2.87 8.33 -17.62
N ASN A 108 3.06 7.20 -18.29
CA ASN A 108 4.14 7.02 -19.25
C ASN A 108 3.98 7.94 -20.48
N GLU A 109 2.75 8.20 -20.92
CA GLU A 109 2.46 9.20 -21.95
C GLU A 109 2.84 10.61 -21.52
N ALA A 110 2.45 11.02 -20.30
CA ALA A 110 2.84 12.31 -19.74
C ALA A 110 4.37 12.46 -19.66
N VAL A 111 5.08 11.42 -19.22
CA VAL A 111 6.55 11.42 -19.17
C VAL A 111 7.16 11.56 -20.57
N ARG A 112 6.61 10.89 -21.59
CA ARG A 112 7.08 11.04 -22.98
C ARG A 112 6.83 12.45 -23.50
N GLY A 113 5.64 13.01 -23.26
CA GLY A 113 5.31 14.38 -23.63
C GLY A 113 6.27 15.39 -23.02
N TYR A 114 6.58 15.25 -21.72
CA TYR A 114 7.50 16.14 -21.01
C TYR A 114 8.92 16.10 -21.57
N LYS A 115 9.39 14.90 -21.91
CA LYS A 115 10.73 14.73 -22.51
C LYS A 115 10.84 15.25 -23.94
N ALA A 116 9.71 15.47 -24.61
CA ALA A 116 9.65 15.96 -25.98
C ALA A 116 9.41 17.47 -26.07
N GLN A 117 9.29 18.16 -24.93
CA GLN A 117 9.20 19.62 -24.86
C GLN A 117 10.47 20.32 -25.36
#